data_AF-A0A1I7FFP8-F1
#
_entry.id   AF-A0A1I7FFP8-F1
#
_cell.length_a   1.000
_cell.length_b   1.000
_cell.length_c   1.000
_cell.angle_alpha   90.00
_cell.angle_beta   90.00
_cell.angle_gamma   90.00
#
_symmetry.space_group_name_H-M   'P 1'
#
loop_
_entity.id
_entity.type
_entity.pdbx_description
1 polymer ?
#
loop_
_entity_poly.entity_id
_entity_poly.type
_entity_poly.pdbx_seq_one_letter_code
_entity_poly.pdbx_strand_id
1 'polypeptide(L)'
;MAIASCQVQKPYGEILAYDYDVYQHELQLKYHTKGRGNIHTYSLAKYEYDQFNWIYTNRLEGKIEADSLVFTYRHLNSKFPQKQSALKGYIEVFGDSTISINLEMPRYKESTISHWEPYEFNGTYKLVKKQGIRTLVEKN
;
A
#
# COMPACT_ATOMS: atom_id res chain seq x y z
N MET A 1 -10.68 0.60 31.50
CA MET A 1 -9.26 0.72 31.11
C MET A 1 -9.10 -0.09 29.81
N ALA A 2 -9.07 0.58 28.65
CA ALA A 2 -9.07 -0.10 27.35
C ALA A 2 -7.64 -0.51 26.99
N ILE A 3 -7.39 -1.81 26.87
CA ILE A 3 -6.11 -2.34 26.39
C ILE A 3 -6.11 -2.21 24.87
N ALA A 4 -5.61 -1.09 24.36
CA ALA A 4 -5.40 -0.88 22.93
C ALA A 4 -4.43 -1.95 22.41
N SER A 5 -4.77 -2.62 21.30
CA SER A 5 -3.82 -3.50 20.61
C SER A 5 -2.65 -2.65 20.14
N CYS A 6 -1.46 -2.88 20.71
CA CYS A 6 -0.24 -2.25 20.27
C CYS A 6 0.26 -2.99 19.02
N GLN A 7 0.04 -2.40 17.84
CA GLN A 7 0.57 -2.86 16.56
C GLN A 7 1.55 -1.81 16.04
N VAL A 8 2.71 -2.26 15.60
CA VAL A 8 3.75 -1.44 14.97
C VAL A 8 3.95 -1.95 13.56
N GLN A 9 3.88 -1.04 12.60
CA GLN A 9 4.12 -1.31 11.18
C GLN A 9 5.34 -0.54 10.71
N LYS A 10 6.20 -1.19 9.94
CA LYS A 10 7.41 -0.58 9.39
C LYS A 10 7.55 -0.93 7.92
N PRO A 11 7.53 0.06 7.01
CA PRO A 11 7.74 -0.22 5.59
C PRO A 11 9.19 -0.62 5.33
N TYR A 12 9.39 -1.44 4.30
CA TYR A 12 10.72 -1.72 3.77
C TYR A 12 11.22 -0.47 3.01
N GLY A 13 12.53 -0.28 2.93
CA GLY A 13 13.13 0.88 2.22
C GLY A 13 13.08 0.80 0.70
N GLU A 14 12.37 -0.19 0.15
CA GLU A 14 12.24 -0.42 -1.29
C GLU A 14 10.79 -0.70 -1.68
N ILE A 15 10.43 -0.27 -2.89
CA ILE A 15 9.19 -0.59 -3.58
C ILE A 15 9.55 -1.39 -4.82
N LEU A 16 8.89 -2.54 -4.98
CA LEU A 16 9.09 -3.40 -6.13
C LEU A 16 8.11 -2.99 -7.23
N ALA A 17 8.62 -2.71 -8.42
CA ALA A 17 7.82 -2.45 -9.60
C ALA A 17 7.83 -3.66 -10.54
N TYR A 18 6.65 -4.12 -10.92
CA TYR A 18 6.43 -5.20 -11.88
C TYR A 18 5.68 -4.67 -13.10
N ASP A 19 5.93 -5.27 -14.26
CA ASP A 19 5.07 -5.06 -15.43
C ASP A 19 3.70 -5.71 -15.19
N TYR A 20 2.63 -4.98 -15.48
CA TYR A 20 1.26 -5.39 -15.23
C TYR A 20 0.36 -5.00 -16.39
N ASP A 21 -0.38 -5.94 -16.97
CA ASP A 21 -1.08 -5.76 -18.25
C ASP A 21 -1.96 -4.49 -18.35
N VAL A 22 -3.03 -4.42 -17.55
CA VAL A 22 -4.05 -3.36 -17.68
C VAL A 22 -3.54 -1.96 -17.27
N TYR A 23 -2.65 -1.91 -16.29
CA TYR A 23 -2.15 -0.65 -15.73
C TYR A 23 -0.69 -0.38 -16.11
N GLN A 24 -0.07 -1.14 -17.02
CA GLN A 24 1.37 -1.19 -17.31
C GLN A 24 2.28 -1.55 -16.12
N HIS A 25 2.01 -1.07 -14.90
CA HIS A 25 2.86 -1.29 -13.74
C HIS A 25 2.08 -1.57 -12.45
N GLU A 26 2.59 -2.51 -11.66
CA GLU A 26 2.20 -2.78 -10.27
C GLU A 26 3.36 -2.43 -9.33
N LEU A 27 3.10 -1.54 -8.38
CA LEU A 27 4.01 -1.19 -7.30
C LEU A 27 3.60 -1.96 -6.04
N GLN A 28 4.51 -2.80 -5.54
CA GLN A 28 4.35 -3.52 -4.29
C GLN A 28 5.13 -2.81 -3.18
N LEU A 29 4.39 -2.23 -2.23
CA LEU A 29 4.92 -1.68 -0.99
C LEU A 29 4.84 -2.76 0.09
N LYS A 30 5.99 -3.35 0.42
CA LYS A 30 6.10 -4.33 1.50
C LYS A 30 6.30 -3.63 2.83
N TYR A 31 5.65 -4.11 3.88
CA TYR A 31 5.86 -3.65 5.25
C TYR A 31 5.76 -4.81 6.23
N HIS A 32 6.41 -4.61 7.37
CA HIS A 32 6.53 -5.60 8.41
C HIS A 32 5.66 -5.20 9.60
N THR A 33 4.80 -6.10 10.04
CA THR A 33 3.86 -5.87 11.14
C THR A 33 4.25 -6.72 12.34
N LYS A 34 4.44 -6.05 13.48
CA LYS A 34 4.58 -6.71 14.79
C LYS A 34 3.47 -6.24 15.70
N GLY A 35 2.91 -7.14 16.48
CA GLY A 35 1.90 -6.76 17.45
C GLY A 35 1.67 -7.81 18.51
N ARG A 36 0.66 -7.54 19.33
CA ARG A 36 0.17 -8.46 20.34
C ARG A 36 -1.32 -8.64 20.17
N GLY A 37 -1.78 -9.88 20.33
CA GLY A 37 -3.21 -10.17 20.39
C GLY A 37 -3.89 -9.37 21.50
N ASN A 38 -5.21 -9.30 21.44
CA ASN A 38 -6.00 -8.61 22.44
C ASN A 38 -6.90 -9.60 23.20
N ILE A 39 -7.50 -9.13 24.30
CA ILE A 39 -8.36 -9.96 25.14
C ILE A 39 -9.61 -10.46 24.40
N HIS A 40 -10.07 -9.76 23.35
CA HIS A 40 -11.18 -10.19 22.50
C HIS A 40 -10.83 -11.37 21.60
N THR A 41 -9.53 -11.62 21.39
CA THR A 41 -9.00 -12.83 20.71
C THR A 41 -8.52 -13.91 21.69
N TYR A 42 -8.78 -13.73 23.00
CA TYR A 42 -8.38 -14.65 24.09
C TYR A 42 -6.88 -15.02 24.11
N SER A 43 -6.03 -14.22 23.49
CA SER A 43 -4.60 -14.47 23.41
C SER A 43 -3.81 -13.16 23.45
N LEU A 44 -2.79 -13.12 24.31
CA LEU A 44 -1.78 -12.06 24.35
C LEU A 44 -0.48 -12.51 23.66
N ALA A 45 -0.55 -13.52 22.79
CA ALA A 45 0.59 -13.97 22.02
C ALA A 45 1.10 -12.82 21.13
N LYS A 46 2.42 -12.73 21.01
CA LYS A 46 3.05 -11.85 20.02
C LYS A 46 2.85 -12.46 18.65
N TYR A 47 2.64 -11.63 17.64
CA TYR A 47 2.62 -12.04 16.25
C TYR A 47 3.50 -11.12 15.42
N GLU A 48 3.98 -11.67 14.32
CA GLU A 48 4.88 -11.01 13.40
C GLU A 48 4.66 -11.58 11.99
N TYR A 49 4.39 -10.71 11.01
CA TYR A 49 4.17 -11.12 9.63
C TYR A 49 4.41 -9.96 8.66
N ASP A 50 4.71 -10.32 7.41
CA ASP A 50 4.85 -9.35 6.32
C ASP A 50 3.50 -9.12 5.63
N GLN A 51 3.27 -7.88 5.23
CA GLN A 51 2.11 -7.45 4.47
C GLN A 51 2.53 -6.59 3.28
N PHE A 52 1.55 -6.30 2.42
CA PHE A 52 1.74 -5.54 1.21
C PHE A 52 0.57 -4.60 0.98
N ASN A 53 0.89 -3.40 0.47
CA ASN A 53 -0.06 -2.53 -0.20
C ASN A 53 0.33 -2.44 -1.68
N TRP A 54 -0.67 -2.28 -2.54
CA TRP A 54 -0.47 -2.26 -3.99
C TRP A 54 -0.94 -0.93 -4.58
N ILE A 55 -0.11 -0.37 -5.45
CA ILE A 55 -0.42 0.81 -6.25
C ILE A 55 -0.25 0.43 -7.72
N TYR A 56 -1.28 0.61 -8.52
CA TYR A 56 -1.22 0.41 -9.97
C TYR A 56 -1.20 1.76 -10.68
N THR A 57 -0.38 1.88 -11.73
CA THR A 57 -0.17 3.12 -12.47
C THR A 57 0.36 2.87 -13.88
N ASN A 58 -0.19 3.58 -14.87
CA ASN A 58 0.24 3.53 -16.28
C ASN A 58 1.61 4.18 -16.56
N ARG A 59 2.26 4.74 -15.53
CA ARG A 59 3.52 5.48 -15.67
C ARG A 59 4.46 5.16 -14.50
N LEU A 60 5.76 5.13 -14.77
CA LEU A 60 6.84 5.03 -13.79
C LEU A 60 7.90 6.13 -13.99
N GLU A 61 7.45 7.34 -14.28
CA GLU A 61 8.31 8.51 -14.43
C GLU A 61 7.56 9.78 -14.02
N GLY A 62 8.29 10.71 -13.41
CA GLY A 62 7.78 12.00 -12.98
C GLY A 62 6.67 11.89 -11.93
N LYS A 63 5.88 12.97 -11.82
CA LYS A 63 4.79 13.09 -10.87
C LYS A 63 3.51 12.43 -11.42
N ILE A 64 2.89 11.57 -10.62
CA ILE A 64 1.66 10.86 -10.93
C ILE A 64 0.65 11.19 -9.83
N GLU A 65 -0.36 11.97 -10.19
CA GLU A 65 -1.43 12.39 -9.27
C GLU A 65 -2.31 11.22 -8.84
N ALA A 66 -2.87 11.30 -7.64
CA ALA A 66 -3.66 10.23 -7.02
C ALA A 66 -4.89 9.80 -7.84
N ASP A 67 -5.45 10.68 -8.68
CA ASP A 67 -6.55 10.37 -9.58
C ASP A 67 -6.19 9.33 -10.66
N SER A 68 -4.91 9.24 -10.98
CA SER A 68 -4.32 8.36 -11.97
C SER A 68 -3.82 7.05 -11.36
N LEU A 69 -3.94 6.89 -10.04
CA LEU A 69 -3.51 5.73 -9.29
C LEU A 69 -4.69 4.81 -8.95
N VAL A 70 -4.39 3.52 -8.82
CA VAL A 70 -5.28 2.56 -8.16
C VAL A 70 -4.59 1.99 -6.94
N PHE A 71 -5.10 2.33 -5.76
CA PHE A 71 -4.59 1.84 -4.49
C PHE A 71 -5.49 0.71 -3.96
N THR A 72 -4.88 -0.36 -3.44
CA THR A 72 -5.60 -1.47 -2.80
C THR A 72 -4.77 -2.15 -1.70
N TYR A 73 -5.47 -2.66 -0.69
CA TYR A 73 -4.92 -3.50 0.38
C TYR A 73 -5.01 -5.00 0.07
N ARG A 74 -5.46 -5.38 -1.13
CA ARG A 74 -5.50 -6.77 -1.59
C ARG A 74 -4.97 -6.88 -3.02
N HIS A 75 -4.00 -7.78 -3.20
CA HIS A 75 -3.41 -8.08 -4.50
C HIS A 75 -4.48 -8.32 -5.56
N LEU A 76 -4.28 -7.77 -6.76
CA LEU A 76 -5.12 -7.94 -7.96
C LEU A 76 -6.56 -7.45 -7.81
N ASN A 77 -6.89 -6.77 -6.71
CA ASN A 77 -8.23 -6.29 -6.46
C ASN A 77 -8.32 -4.79 -6.79
N SER A 78 -8.16 -4.50 -8.08
CA SER A 78 -8.17 -3.14 -8.66
C SER A 78 -9.57 -2.63 -9.00
N LYS A 79 -10.62 -3.43 -8.73
CA LYS A 79 -12.02 -3.09 -8.97
C LYS A 79 -12.73 -2.74 -7.67
N PHE A 80 -13.87 -2.06 -7.77
CA PHE A 80 -14.76 -1.82 -6.64
C PHE A 80 -15.30 -3.16 -6.08
N PRO A 81 -15.48 -3.30 -4.75
CA PRO A 81 -15.28 -2.32 -3.67
C PRO A 81 -13.85 -2.21 -3.11
N GLN A 82 -12.87 -2.92 -3.66
CA GLN A 82 -11.55 -3.08 -3.04
C GLN A 82 -10.55 -1.99 -3.45
N LYS A 83 -10.85 -1.22 -4.50
CA LYS A 83 -10.15 0.02 -4.85
C LYS A 83 -10.47 1.12 -3.84
N GLN A 84 -9.43 1.77 -3.33
CA GLN A 84 -9.59 3.01 -2.56
C GLN A 84 -10.08 4.14 -3.49
N SER A 85 -11.28 4.65 -3.22
CA SER A 85 -11.84 5.83 -3.90
C SER A 85 -11.42 7.13 -3.20
N ALA A 86 -11.42 8.24 -3.95
CA ALA A 86 -11.18 9.60 -3.45
C ALA A 86 -9.83 9.83 -2.74
N LEU A 87 -8.80 9.10 -3.20
CA LEU A 87 -7.41 9.31 -2.81
C LEU A 87 -6.94 10.71 -3.24
N LYS A 88 -6.14 11.37 -2.41
CA LYS A 88 -5.46 12.64 -2.73
C LYS A 88 -3.95 12.49 -2.69
N GLY A 89 -3.26 13.49 -3.21
CA GLY A 89 -1.80 13.55 -3.24
C GLY A 89 -1.22 12.96 -4.53
N TYR A 90 -0.01 12.43 -4.47
CA TYR A 90 0.72 11.93 -5.61
C TYR A 90 1.79 10.91 -5.22
N ILE A 91 2.29 10.21 -6.23
CA ILE A 91 3.62 9.59 -6.17
C ILE A 91 4.53 10.30 -7.18
N GLU A 92 5.83 10.33 -6.92
CA GLU A 92 6.81 10.91 -7.83
C GLU A 92 7.98 9.96 -8.03
N VAL A 93 8.24 9.58 -9.28
CA VAL A 93 9.34 8.71 -9.66
C VAL A 93 10.46 9.56 -10.26
N PHE A 94 11.61 9.53 -9.61
CA PHE A 94 12.80 10.27 -9.99
C PHE A 94 13.72 9.41 -10.88
N GLY A 95 14.57 10.06 -11.68
CA GLY A 95 15.44 9.40 -12.64
C GLY A 95 16.55 8.51 -12.04
N ASP A 96 16.80 8.63 -10.73
CA ASP A 96 17.82 7.91 -9.97
C ASP A 96 17.30 6.60 -9.34
N SER A 97 16.15 6.09 -9.79
CA SER A 97 15.44 4.96 -9.17
C SER A 97 14.96 5.25 -7.75
N THR A 98 14.66 6.51 -7.44
CA THR A 98 13.96 6.92 -6.23
C THR A 98 12.47 7.11 -6.51
N ILE A 99 11.62 6.74 -5.56
CA ILE A 99 10.18 7.05 -5.59
C ILE A 99 9.77 7.70 -4.26
N SER A 100 8.99 8.78 -4.34
CA SER A 100 8.33 9.41 -3.20
C SER A 100 6.84 9.12 -3.23
N ILE A 101 6.28 8.76 -2.07
CA ILE A 101 4.84 8.61 -1.86
C ILE A 101 4.37 9.73 -0.93
N ASN A 102 3.42 10.52 -1.42
CA ASN A 102 2.77 11.58 -0.66
C ASN A 102 1.25 11.52 -0.92
N LEU A 103 0.57 10.61 -0.24
CA LEU A 103 -0.84 10.32 -0.41
C LEU A 103 -1.64 10.70 0.84
N GLU A 104 -2.91 11.04 0.65
CA GLU A 104 -3.88 11.17 1.73
C GLU A 104 -5.05 10.21 1.53
N MET A 105 -5.34 9.43 2.57
CA MET A 105 -6.40 8.43 2.61
C MET A 105 -7.69 9.04 3.14
N PRO A 106 -8.82 8.89 2.44
CA PRO A 106 -10.10 9.36 2.96
C PRO A 106 -10.58 8.46 4.09
N ARG A 107 -11.02 9.09 5.18
CA ARG A 107 -11.75 8.44 6.26
C ARG A 107 -13.23 8.65 6.05
N TYR A 108 -13.99 7.57 6.17
CA TYR A 108 -15.42 7.58 5.96
C TYR A 108 -16.13 7.55 7.30
N LYS A 109 -17.12 8.42 7.44
CA LYS A 109 -18.15 8.30 8.47
C LYS A 109 -19.44 7.93 7.75
N GLU A 110 -19.94 6.73 8.03
CA GLU A 110 -21.05 6.09 7.30
C GLU A 110 -20.71 5.91 5.82
N SER A 111 -21.13 6.84 4.96
CA SER A 111 -20.88 6.82 3.51
C SER A 111 -20.29 8.13 2.97
N THR A 112 -19.97 9.08 3.85
CA THR A 112 -19.38 10.37 3.47
C THR A 112 -17.94 10.44 3.95
N ILE A 113 -17.07 11.06 3.14
CA ILE A 113 -15.70 11.35 3.55
C ILE A 113 -15.75 12.40 4.66
N SER A 114 -15.30 12.03 5.86
CA SER A 114 -15.23 12.94 7.01
C SER A 114 -14.01 13.84 6.93
N HIS A 115 -12.85 13.27 6.59
CA HIS A 115 -11.59 13.96 6.44
C HIS A 115 -10.59 13.08 5.68
N TRP A 116 -9.43 13.66 5.36
CA TRP A 116 -8.29 12.93 4.81
C TRP A 116 -7.20 12.85 5.87
N GLU A 117 -6.51 11.72 5.92
CA GLU A 117 -5.36 11.51 6.78
C GLU A 117 -4.14 11.17 5.92
N PRO A 118 -2.93 11.59 6.32
CA PRO A 118 -1.72 11.14 5.67
C PRO A 118 -1.67 9.61 5.62
N TYR A 119 -1.33 9.07 4.45
CA TYR A 119 -1.07 7.65 4.35
C TYR A 119 0.14 7.26 5.21
N GLU A 120 -0.02 6.19 5.99
CA GLU A 120 0.95 5.76 7.00
C GLU A 120 2.34 5.41 6.44
N PHE A 121 2.40 5.04 5.16
CA PHE A 121 3.65 4.73 4.46
C PHE A 121 4.04 5.81 3.45
N ASN A 122 3.61 7.05 3.66
CA ASN A 122 4.23 8.20 2.98
C ASN A 122 5.73 8.26 3.29
N GLY A 123 6.53 8.61 2.29
CA GLY A 123 7.99 8.65 2.42
C GLY A 123 8.71 8.37 1.10
N THR A 124 10.03 8.28 1.19
CA THR A 124 10.93 8.07 0.05
C THR A 124 11.50 6.66 0.09
N TYR A 125 11.50 5.99 -1.05
CA TYR A 125 11.90 4.60 -1.21
C TYR A 125 12.80 4.42 -2.42
N LYS A 126 13.61 3.36 -2.39
CA LYS A 126 14.27 2.86 -3.60
C LYS A 126 13.25 2.13 -4.47
N LEU A 127 13.11 2.53 -5.72
CA LEU A 127 12.32 1.83 -6.72
C LEU A 127 13.16 0.72 -7.36
N VAL A 128 12.71 -0.53 -7.22
CA VAL A 128 13.39 -1.69 -7.80
C VAL A 128 12.50 -2.32 -8.86
N LYS A 129 12.85 -2.11 -10.13
CA LYS A 129 12.19 -2.78 -11.25
C LYS A 129 12.55 -4.26 -11.24
N LYS A 130 11.56 -5.14 -11.21
CA LYS A 130 11.73 -6.59 -11.31
C LYS A 130 11.39 -7.03 -12.72
N GLN A 131 12.29 -7.80 -13.34
CA GLN A 131 12.06 -8.35 -14.68
C GLN A 131 11.10 -9.54 -14.60
N GLY A 132 10.08 -9.54 -15.47
CA GLY A 132 9.10 -10.61 -15.63
C GLY A 132 7.68 -10.21 -15.22
N ILE A 133 6.69 -10.74 -15.95
CA ILE A 133 5.29 -10.76 -15.50
C ILE A 133 5.28 -11.62 -14.24
N ARG A 134 4.76 -11.10 -13.14
CA ARG A 134 4.62 -11.87 -11.91
C ARG A 134 3.49 -12.89 -12.10
N THR A 135 3.80 -14.04 -12.69
CA THR A 135 2.88 -15.17 -12.80
C THR A 135 2.56 -15.66 -11.39
N LEU A 136 1.27 -15.86 -11.13
CA LEU A 136 0.75 -16.35 -9.85
C LEU A 136 1.52 -17.59 -9.41
N VAL A 137 2.18 -17.52 -8.25
CA VAL A 137 2.36 -18.74 -7.46
C VAL A 137 1.03 -18.96 -6.78
N GLU A 138 0.15 -19.74 -7.43
CA GLU A 138 -0.93 -20.41 -6.73
C GLU A 138 -0.29 -21.21 -5.59
N LYS A 139 -0.51 -20.78 -4.36
CA LYS A 139 -0.24 -21.64 -3.21
C LYS A 139 -1.35 -22.68 -3.18
N ASN A 140 -0.95 -23.94 -3.39
CA ASN A 140 -1.71 -25.14 -3.02
C ASN A 140 -2.28 -25.04 -1.60
#